data_AF-A0A243RTA9-F1
#
_entry.id   AF-A0A243RTA9-F1
#
_cell.length_a   1.000
_cell.length_b   1.000
_cell.length_c   1.000
_cell.angle_alpha   90.00
_cell.angle_beta   90.00
_cell.angle_gamma   90.00
#
_symmetry.space_group_name_H-M   'P 1'
#
loop_
_entity.id
_entity.type
_entity.pdbx_description
1 polymer ?
#
loop_
_entity_poly.entity_id
_entity_poly.type
_entity_poly.pdbx_seq_one_letter_code
_entity_poly.pdbx_strand_id
1 'polypeptide(L)' 'MHRHRFRTRAEARLKIATWFADFCNAHRRHSAADGLPPIVYEQQVMAARTVTRARLREAIAA' A
#
# COMPACT_ATOMS: atom_id res chain seq x y z
N MET A 1 22.05 -1.72 -2.35
CA MET A 1 21.45 -2.15 -1.06
C MET A 1 22.58 -2.34 -0.06
N HIS A 2 22.59 -1.61 1.05
CA HIS A 2 23.64 -1.73 2.06
C HIS A 2 23.12 -2.49 3.27
N ARG A 3 23.91 -3.46 3.76
CA ARG A 3 23.57 -4.25 4.93
C ARG A 3 23.95 -3.48 6.19
N HIS A 4 23.01 -3.37 7.13
CA HIS A 4 23.23 -2.72 8.43
C HIS A 4 22.99 -3.73 9.56
N ARG A 5 23.87 -3.71 10.59
CA ARG A 5 23.71 -4.51 11.80
C ARG A 5 23.17 -3.63 12.92
N PHE A 6 22.01 -3.99 13.44
CA PHE A 6 21.40 -3.35 14.60
C PHE A 6 21.92 -3.99 15.89
N ARG A 7 21.98 -3.22 16.97
CA ARG A 7 22.39 -3.71 18.29
C ARG A 7 21.31 -4.58 18.92
N THR A 8 20.05 -4.28 18.65
CA THR A 8 18.91 -5.06 19.15
C THR A 8 17.84 -5.28 18.07
N ARG A 9 17.01 -6.30 18.27
CA ARG A 9 15.85 -6.55 17.40
C ARG A 9 14.79 -5.45 17.48
N ALA A 10 14.66 -4.80 18.64
CA ALA A 10 13.70 -3.70 18.83
C ALA A 10 14.08 -2.48 17.98
N GLU A 11 15.36 -2.10 18.00
CA GLU A 11 15.91 -1.03 17.16
C GLU A 11 15.70 -1.31 15.67
N ALA A 12 15.97 -2.55 15.24
CA ALA A 12 15.74 -2.98 13.87
C ALA A 12 14.27 -2.82 13.45
N ARG A 13 13.34 -3.28 14.30
CA ARG A 13 11.90 -3.18 14.05
C ARG A 13 11.43 -1.74 13.96
N LEU A 14 11.88 -0.87 14.87
CA LEU A 14 11.51 0.55 14.85
C LEU A 14 11.95 1.20 13.54
N LYS A 15 13.22 1.06 13.16
CA LYS A 15 13.74 1.65 11.92
C LYS A 15 13.01 1.15 10.67
N ILE A 16 12.73 -0.16 10.62
CA ILE A 16 12.02 -0.77 9.50
C ILE A 16 10.57 -0.28 9.43
N ALA A 17 9.85 -0.27 10.55
CA ALA A 17 8.46 0.17 10.62
C ALA A 17 8.32 1.65 10.21
N THR A 18 9.20 2.52 10.73
CA THR A 18 9.26 3.93 10.35
C THR A 18 9.51 4.08 8.85
N TRP A 19 10.48 3.36 8.28
CA TRP A 19 10.76 3.44 6.85
C TRP A 19 9.60 2.91 5.99
N PHE A 20 8.90 1.88 6.44
CA PHE A 20 7.71 1.38 5.74
C PHE A 20 6.58 2.41 5.71
N ALA A 21 6.26 2.99 6.87
CA ALA A 21 5.19 3.96 7.02
C ALA A 21 5.49 5.26 6.28
N ASP A 22 6.67 5.85 6.51
CA ASP A 22 6.97 7.21 6.05
C ASP A 22 7.39 7.24 4.58
N PHE A 23 8.00 6.16 4.08
CA PHE A 23 8.57 6.15 2.73
C PHE A 23 8.01 5.07 1.81
N CYS A 24 8.11 3.79 2.17
CA CYS A 24 7.74 2.73 1.22
C CYS A 24 6.28 2.79 0.80
N ASN A 25 5.36 2.89 1.76
CA ASN A 25 3.94 2.82 1.47
C ASN A 25 3.43 4.10 0.80
N ALA A 26 4.02 5.25 1.15
CA ALA A 26 3.55 6.56 0.71
C ALA A 26 4.23 7.08 -0.58
N HIS A 27 5.49 6.72 -0.83
CA HIS A 27 6.31 7.39 -1.86
C HIS A 27 6.97 6.45 -2.87
N ARG A 28 7.26 5.20 -2.49
CA ARG A 28 8.00 4.29 -3.35
C ARG A 28 7.13 3.85 -4.53
N ARG A 29 7.61 4.07 -5.75
CA ARG A 29 6.90 3.70 -6.99
C ARG A 29 7.16 2.24 -7.36
N HIS A 30 6.10 1.51 -7.75
CA HIS A 30 6.20 0.11 -8.16
C HIS A 30 5.72 -0.08 -9.60
N SER A 31 6.54 -0.72 -10.45
CA SER A 31 6.17 -0.97 -11.86
C SER A 31 4.93 -1.84 -12.01
N ALA A 32 4.73 -2.82 -11.11
CA ALA A 32 3.52 -3.64 -11.07
C ALA A 32 2.26 -2.88 -10.65
N ALA A 33 2.41 -1.65 -10.15
CA ALA A 33 1.32 -0.75 -9.79
C ALA A 33 1.32 0.51 -10.69
N ASP A 34 1.77 0.38 -11.95
CA ASP A 34 1.86 1.50 -12.92
C ASP A 34 2.69 2.69 -12.42
N GLY A 35 3.68 2.39 -11.56
CA GLY A 35 4.49 3.39 -10.91
C GLY A 35 3.78 4.14 -9.79
N LEU A 36 2.60 3.73 -9.35
CA LEU A 36 1.94 4.33 -8.18
C LEU A 36 2.62 3.87 -6.87
N PRO A 37 2.59 4.72 -5.83
CA PRO A 37 2.84 4.26 -4.46
C PRO A 37 1.79 3.24 -4.01
N PRO A 38 2.13 2.28 -3.13
CA PRO A 38 1.21 1.24 -2.67
C PRO A 38 -0.10 1.80 -2.11
N ILE A 39 -0.04 2.85 -1.29
CA ILE A 39 -1.25 3.45 -0.70
C ILE A 39 -2.20 3.99 -1.77
N VAL A 40 -1.67 4.61 -2.83
CA VAL A 40 -2.47 5.19 -3.91
C VAL A 40 -3.07 4.08 -4.76
N TYR A 41 -2.28 3.06 -5.08
CA TYR A 41 -2.76 1.88 -5.80
C TYR A 41 -3.92 1.19 -5.08
N GLU A 42 -3.77 0.93 -3.78
CA GLU A 42 -4.81 0.28 -2.97
C GLU A 42 -6.09 1.13 -2.91
N GLN A 43 -5.96 2.45 -2.72
CA GLN A 43 -7.10 3.37 -2.74
C GLN A 43 -7.87 3.30 -4.06
N GLN A 44 -7.17 3.28 -5.20
CA GLN A 44 -7.81 3.17 -6.52
C GLN A 44 -8.53 1.82 -6.69
N VAL A 45 -7.90 0.73 -6.28
CA VAL A 45 -8.51 -0.61 -6.32
C VAL A 45 -9.77 -0.66 -5.43
N MET A 46 -9.71 -0.10 -4.22
CA MET A 46 -10.86 -0.05 -3.31
C MET A 46 -12.00 0.81 -3.87
N ALA A 47 -11.69 1.97 -4.46
CA ALA A 47 -12.68 2.82 -5.10
C ALA A 47 -13.38 2.09 -6.26
N ALA A 48 -12.61 1.46 -7.15
CA ALA A 48 -13.16 0.68 -8.26
C ALA A 48 -14.06 -0.47 -7.77
N ARG A 49 -13.61 -1.23 -6.76
CA ARG A 49 -14.41 -2.30 -6.14
C ARG A 49 -15.72 -1.78 -5.54
N THR A 50 -15.69 -0.61 -4.90
CA THR A 50 -16.87 0.00 -4.29
C THR A 50 -17.92 0.35 -5.35
N VAL A 51 -17.50 0.98 -6.45
CA VAL A 51 -18.38 1.31 -7.57
C VAL A 51 -18.96 0.06 -8.21
N THR A 52 -18.14 -0.94 -8.51
CA THR A 52 -18.60 -2.21 -9.09
C THR A 52 -19.63 -2.89 -8.19
N ARG A 53 -19.41 -2.90 -6.87
CA ARG A 53 -20.34 -3.47 -5.91
C ARG A 53 -21.68 -2.71 -5.86
N ALA A 54 -21.66 -1.39 -5.96
CA ALA A 54 -22.87 -0.57 -6.00
C ALA A 54 -23.71 -0.89 -7.25
N ARG A 55 -23.08 -0.90 -8.43
CA ARG A 55 -23.74 -1.25 -9.70
C ARG A 55 -24.34 -2.65 -9.69
N LEU A 56 -23.62 -3.62 -9.12
CA LEU A 56 -24.15 -4.99 -9.00
C LEU A 56 -25.41 -5.03 -8.13
N ARG A 57 -25.45 -4.26 -7.04
CA ARG A 57 -26.63 -4.20 -6.17
C ARG A 57 -27.82 -3.56 -6.88
N GLU A 58 -27.59 -2.48 -7.63
CA GLU A 58 -28.63 -1.84 -8.44
C GLU A 58 -29.19 -2.80 -9.48
N ALA A 59 -28.33 -3.53 -10.19
CA ALA A 59 -28.75 -4.50 -11.20
C ALA A 59 -29.53 -5.69 -10.64
N ILE A 60 -29.26 -6.12 -9.41
CA ILE A 60 -30.02 -7.18 -8.73
C ILE A 60 -31.39 -6.66 -8.25
N ALA A 61 -31.49 -5.36 -7.96
CA ALA A 61 -32.71 -4.74 -7.44
C ALA A 61 -33.68 -4.23 -8.54
N ALA A 62 -33.27 -4.28 -9.81
CA ALA A 62 -34.06 -3.92 -10.99
C ALA A 62 -34.77 -5.14 -11.57
#